data_AF-A0A543I5C9-F1
#
_entry.id   AF-A0A543I5C9-F1
#
_cell.length_a   1.000
_cell.length_b   1.000
_cell.length_c   1.000
_cell.angle_alpha   90.00
_cell.angle_beta   90.00
_cell.angle_gamma   90.00
#
_symmetry.space_group_name_H-M   'P 1'
#
loop_
_entity.id
_entity.type
_entity.pdbx_description
1 polymer ?
#
loop_
_entity_poly.entity_id
_entity_poly.type
_entity_poly.pdbx_seq_one_letter_code
_entity_poly.pdbx_strand_id
1 'polypeptide(L)'
;MTTQKETRLYSVRITSYPEGSIDYSNNHLQIIPSWYPPGWLQNPEEYERWVSRYNTARFSWPDTTKLYLSKSGARSRARLIESYGATAKILRTLPVVWETGKVIRARRIEELEAELSALYTEPTSVDLSDADRLPQPGQLRAVTWHVPR
;
A
#
# COMPACT_ATOMS: atom_id res chain seq x y z
N MET A 1 -27.99 -15.80 -28.70
CA MET A 1 -26.73 -16.03 -27.95
C MET A 1 -26.32 -14.72 -27.32
N THR A 2 -26.53 -14.56 -26.01
CA THR A 2 -26.19 -13.30 -25.31
C THR A 2 -24.74 -13.36 -24.89
N THR A 3 -23.87 -12.64 -25.59
CA THR A 3 -22.44 -12.53 -25.24
C THR A 3 -22.32 -11.84 -23.87
N GLN A 4 -21.99 -12.60 -22.82
CA GLN A 4 -21.68 -12.01 -21.53
C GLN A 4 -20.35 -11.26 -21.62
N LYS A 5 -20.37 -9.96 -21.28
CA LYS A 5 -19.16 -9.12 -21.30
C LYS A 5 -18.40 -9.33 -20.00
N GLU A 6 -17.33 -10.10 -20.05
CA GLU A 6 -16.37 -10.22 -18.95
C GLU A 6 -15.79 -8.83 -18.62
N THR A 7 -16.00 -8.38 -17.39
CA THR A 7 -15.50 -7.09 -16.92
C THR A 7 -14.57 -7.31 -15.75
N ARG A 8 -13.38 -6.69 -15.75
CA ARG A 8 -12.44 -6.78 -14.62
C ARG A 8 -12.47 -5.49 -13.82
N LEU A 9 -12.44 -5.61 -12.50
CA LEU A 9 -12.29 -4.48 -11.59
C LEU A 9 -10.84 -4.38 -11.13
N TYR A 10 -10.44 -3.18 -10.76
CA TYR A 10 -9.10 -2.88 -10.26
C TYR A 10 -9.22 -2.19 -8.90
N SER A 11 -8.34 -2.52 -7.97
CA SER A 11 -8.20 -1.82 -6.70
C SER A 11 -6.75 -1.38 -6.52
N VAL A 12 -6.52 -0.42 -5.63
CA VAL A 12 -5.18 0.08 -5.30
C VAL A 12 -4.94 -0.17 -3.84
N ARG A 13 -3.80 -0.80 -3.51
CA ARG A 13 -3.39 -1.07 -2.14
C ARG A 13 -2.06 -0.40 -1.85
N ILE A 14 -1.97 0.26 -0.70
CA ILE A 14 -0.70 0.73 -0.16
C ILE A 14 0.01 -0.47 0.45
N THR A 15 1.26 -0.67 0.07
CA THR A 15 2.10 -1.79 0.53
C THR A 15 3.22 -1.34 1.45
N SER A 16 3.62 -0.08 1.37
CA SER A 16 4.58 0.53 2.28
C SER A 16 4.25 2.01 2.41
N TYR A 17 4.30 2.50 3.65
CA TYR A 17 4.11 3.90 3.98
C TYR A 17 5.48 4.52 4.27
N PRO A 18 5.67 5.83 3.99
CA PRO A 18 6.89 6.52 4.35
C PRO A 18 7.10 6.51 5.87
N GLU A 19 8.37 6.51 6.30
CA GLU A 19 8.73 6.49 7.71
C GLU A 19 8.11 7.67 8.48
N GLY A 20 7.61 7.40 9.69
CA GLY A 20 6.97 8.39 10.53
C GLY A 20 5.60 8.88 10.04
N SER A 21 5.04 8.29 8.98
CA SER A 21 3.69 8.67 8.49
C SER A 21 2.54 7.93 9.15
N ILE A 22 2.83 6.75 9.70
CA ILE A 22 1.85 5.88 10.35
C ILE A 22 2.34 5.49 11.74
N ASP A 23 1.45 5.56 12.71
CA ASP A 23 1.59 4.95 14.02
C ASP A 23 0.87 3.60 14.05
N TYR A 24 1.59 2.57 14.51
CA TYR A 24 1.13 1.19 14.64
C TYR A 24 0.78 0.80 16.09
N SER A 25 0.96 1.71 17.07
CA SER A 25 0.85 1.47 18.51
C SER A 25 -0.47 0.83 18.97
N ASN A 26 -1.56 1.06 18.24
CA ASN A 26 -2.91 0.64 18.63
C ASN A 26 -3.49 -0.47 17.73
N ASN A 27 -2.64 -1.23 17.03
CA ASN A 27 -3.07 -2.30 16.11
C ASN A 27 -4.02 -1.83 14.97
N HIS A 28 -4.05 -0.52 14.73
CA HIS A 28 -4.79 0.16 13.68
C HIS A 28 -3.85 1.15 12.97
N LEU A 29 -3.98 1.28 11.66
CA LEU A 29 -3.23 2.26 10.87
C LEU A 29 -3.72 3.67 11.21
N GLN A 30 -2.98 4.41 12.03
CA GLN A 30 -3.27 5.81 12.32
C GLN A 30 -2.23 6.71 11.67
N ILE A 31 -2.69 7.76 10.98
CA ILE A 31 -1.78 8.77 10.45
C ILE A 31 -1.27 9.61 11.62
N ILE A 32 0.05 9.79 11.71
CA ILE A 32 0.64 10.67 12.72
C ILE A 32 0.15 12.10 12.43
N PRO A 33 -0.56 12.78 13.36
CA PRO A 33 -1.23 14.06 13.06
C PRO A 33 -0.29 15.20 12.64
N SER A 34 0.99 15.12 13.03
CA SER A 34 2.04 16.08 12.68
C SER A 34 2.80 15.72 11.40
N TRP A 35 2.52 14.56 10.80
CA TRP A 35 3.18 14.14 9.57
C TRP A 35 2.43 14.67 8.34
N TYR A 36 3.20 15.13 7.36
CA TYR A 36 2.70 15.61 6.08
C TYR A 36 3.62 15.12 4.95
N PRO A 37 3.07 14.77 3.78
CA PRO A 37 3.91 14.38 2.66
C PRO A 37 4.68 15.59 2.11
N PRO A 38 5.85 15.37 1.48
CA PRO A 38 6.57 16.43 0.78
C PRO A 38 5.66 17.16 -0.22
N GLY A 39 5.67 18.50 -0.22
CA GLY A 39 4.84 19.30 -1.10
C GLY A 39 3.40 19.51 -0.66
N TRP A 40 2.96 18.93 0.47
CA TRP A 40 1.58 19.08 0.95
C TRP A 40 1.22 20.53 1.25
N LEU A 41 0.23 21.06 0.52
CA LEU A 41 -0.36 22.40 0.71
C LEU A 41 0.67 23.53 0.88
N GLN A 42 1.81 23.44 0.19
CA GLN A 42 2.84 24.49 0.24
C GLN A 42 2.41 25.77 -0.48
N ASN A 43 1.49 25.66 -1.44
CA ASN A 43 0.92 26.81 -2.12
C ASN A 43 -0.18 27.45 -1.25
N PRO A 44 -0.10 28.76 -0.93
CA PRO A 44 -1.10 29.45 -0.11
C PRO A 44 -2.53 29.36 -0.66
N GLU A 45 -2.73 29.46 -1.97
CA GLU A 45 -4.06 29.36 -2.58
C GLU A 45 -4.63 27.94 -2.50
N GLU A 46 -3.77 26.91 -2.56
CA GLU A 46 -4.19 25.53 -2.38
C GLU A 46 -4.56 25.26 -0.92
N TYR A 47 -3.76 25.77 0.02
CA TYR A 47 -4.03 25.70 1.44
C TYR A 47 -5.38 26.34 1.78
N GLU A 48 -5.63 27.57 1.33
CA GLU A 48 -6.90 28.27 1.59
C GLU A 48 -8.11 27.53 1.00
N ARG A 49 -8.01 27.05 -0.25
CA ARG A 49 -9.07 26.25 -0.88
C ARG A 49 -9.34 24.96 -0.13
N TRP A 50 -8.28 24.30 0.33
CA TRP A 50 -8.39 23.04 1.08
C TRP A 50 -9.05 23.27 2.44
N VAL A 51 -8.55 24.22 3.23
CA VAL A 51 -9.09 24.54 4.55
C VAL A 51 -10.52 25.04 4.45
N SER A 52 -10.86 25.86 3.45
CA SER A 52 -12.24 26.30 3.22
C SER A 52 -13.20 25.12 2.96
N ARG A 53 -12.74 24.07 2.26
CA ARG A 53 -13.56 22.92 1.91
C ARG A 53 -13.66 21.86 3.01
N TYR A 54 -12.59 21.65 3.76
CA TYR A 54 -12.45 20.53 4.70
C TYR A 54 -12.33 20.96 6.17
N ASN A 55 -12.26 22.27 6.44
CA ASN A 55 -12.09 22.86 7.77
C ASN A 55 -10.85 22.33 8.53
N THR A 56 -9.86 21.84 7.80
CA THR A 56 -8.60 21.31 8.36
C THR A 56 -7.51 21.28 7.29
N ALA A 57 -6.26 21.47 7.70
CA ALA A 57 -5.07 21.28 6.86
C ALA A 57 -4.44 19.89 7.03
N ARG A 58 -5.04 19.02 7.86
CA ARG A 58 -4.52 17.68 8.13
C ARG A 58 -4.51 16.85 6.85
N PHE A 59 -3.42 16.12 6.65
CA PHE A 59 -3.32 15.17 5.57
C PHE A 59 -4.17 13.93 5.87
N SER A 60 -4.83 13.41 4.83
CA SER A 60 -5.46 12.10 4.86
C SER A 60 -5.07 11.32 3.61
N TRP A 61 -4.72 10.05 3.78
CA TRP A 61 -4.38 9.19 2.65
C TRP A 61 -5.58 9.04 1.71
N PRO A 62 -5.36 9.04 0.38
CA PRO A 62 -6.42 8.73 -0.57
C PRO A 62 -7.04 7.37 -0.29
N ASP A 63 -8.37 7.31 -0.31
CA ASP A 63 -9.12 6.06 -0.09
C ASP A 63 -8.70 4.93 -1.06
N THR A 64 -8.35 3.78 -0.48
CA THR A 64 -7.94 2.56 -1.19
C THR A 64 -9.05 1.51 -1.31
N THR A 65 -10.21 1.73 -0.69
CA THR A 65 -11.36 0.80 -0.77
C THR A 65 -12.11 0.89 -2.10
N LYS A 66 -11.89 1.97 -2.86
CA LYS A 66 -12.54 2.21 -4.14
C LYS A 66 -12.12 1.22 -5.22
N LEU A 67 -13.12 0.72 -5.94
CA LEU A 67 -12.95 -0.09 -7.16
C LEU A 67 -13.00 0.77 -8.42
N TYR A 68 -12.19 0.38 -9.40
CA TYR A 68 -12.08 1.04 -10.69
C TYR A 68 -12.48 0.07 -11.80
N LEU A 69 -13.28 0.55 -12.75
CA LEU A 69 -13.65 -0.20 -13.97
C LEU A 69 -12.50 -0.28 -14.98
N SER A 70 -11.48 0.58 -14.85
CA SER A 70 -10.34 0.63 -15.75
C SER A 70 -9.01 0.61 -15.00
N LYS A 71 -8.01 -0.03 -15.63
CA LYS A 71 -6.63 -0.07 -15.12
C LYS A 71 -6.01 1.32 -15.06
N SER A 72 -6.32 2.18 -16.04
CA SER A 72 -5.81 3.56 -16.09
C SER A 72 -6.33 4.39 -14.91
N GLY A 73 -7.60 4.26 -14.54
CA GLY A 73 -8.17 4.92 -13.37
C GLY A 73 -7.48 4.49 -12.07
N ALA A 74 -7.28 3.19 -11.88
CA ALA A 74 -6.51 2.68 -10.74
C ALA A 74 -5.06 3.17 -10.75
N ARG A 75 -4.43 3.27 -11.93
CA ARG A 75 -3.06 3.78 -12.06
C ARG A 75 -2.93 5.26 -11.69
N SER A 76 -3.89 6.10 -12.04
CA SER A 76 -3.90 7.49 -11.59
C SER A 76 -3.97 7.61 -10.08
N ARG A 77 -4.77 6.74 -9.42
CA ARG A 77 -4.81 6.68 -7.95
C ARG A 77 -3.50 6.19 -7.35
N ALA A 78 -2.88 5.15 -7.92
CA ALA A 78 -1.58 4.65 -7.46
C ALA A 78 -0.50 5.74 -7.55
N ARG A 79 -0.44 6.47 -8.67
CA ARG A 79 0.49 7.59 -8.84
C ARG A 79 0.30 8.72 -7.83
N LEU A 80 -0.95 9.04 -7.49
CA LEU A 80 -1.24 10.05 -6.46
C LEU A 80 -0.73 9.62 -5.08
N ILE A 81 -0.88 8.33 -4.76
CA ILE A 81 -0.36 7.77 -3.51
C ILE A 81 1.18 7.78 -3.52
N GLU A 82 1.79 7.40 -4.64
CA GLU A 82 3.24 7.40 -4.83
C GLU A 82 3.84 8.81 -4.76
N SER A 83 3.13 9.84 -5.24
CA SER A 83 3.59 11.23 -5.10
C SER A 83 3.66 11.70 -3.65
N TYR A 84 2.95 11.05 -2.73
CA TYR A 84 3.04 11.32 -1.29
C TYR A 84 4.11 10.47 -0.58
N GLY A 85 4.90 9.69 -1.31
CA GLY A 85 6.01 8.91 -0.77
C GLY A 85 5.66 7.48 -0.32
N ALA A 86 4.42 7.03 -0.53
CA ALA A 86 4.04 5.63 -0.29
C ALA A 86 4.30 4.73 -1.50
N THR A 87 4.34 3.42 -1.30
CA THR A 87 4.40 2.44 -2.38
C THR A 87 3.03 1.79 -2.58
N ALA A 88 2.48 1.87 -3.79
CA ALA A 88 1.18 1.32 -4.13
C ALA A 88 1.27 0.15 -5.13
N LYS A 89 0.37 -0.83 -4.99
CA LYS A 89 0.17 -1.90 -5.98
C LYS A 89 -1.27 -1.86 -6.49
N ILE A 90 -1.42 -2.12 -7.79
CA ILE A 90 -2.74 -2.26 -8.42
C ILE A 90 -3.09 -3.75 -8.44
N LEU A 91 -4.17 -4.09 -7.77
CA LEU A 91 -4.74 -5.44 -7.82
C LEU A 91 -5.82 -5.47 -8.90
N ARG A 92 -6.00 -6.65 -9.50
CA ARG A 92 -7.00 -6.89 -10.54
C ARG A 92 -7.87 -8.06 -10.08
N THR A 93 -9.19 -7.90 -10.15
CA THR A 93 -10.10 -8.99 -9.84
C THR A 93 -10.10 -10.05 -10.94
N LEU A 94 -10.59 -11.24 -10.60
CA LEU A 94 -11.10 -12.17 -11.60
C LEU A 94 -12.21 -11.49 -12.44
N PRO A 95 -12.48 -12.00 -13.66
CA PRO A 95 -13.60 -11.53 -14.46
C PRO A 95 -14.90 -11.53 -13.63
N VAL A 96 -15.51 -10.37 -13.51
CA VAL A 96 -16.83 -10.19 -12.96
C VAL A 96 -17.82 -10.37 -14.09
N VAL A 97 -18.73 -11.31 -13.91
CA VAL A 97 -19.90 -11.47 -14.76
C VAL A 97 -21.01 -10.63 -14.14
N TRP A 98 -21.47 -9.64 -14.88
CA TRP A 98 -22.62 -8.84 -14.48
C TRP A 98 -23.88 -9.54 -14.99
N GLU A 99 -24.74 -10.01 -14.09
CA GLU A 99 -26.10 -10.38 -14.47
C GLU A 99 -26.85 -9.09 -14.85
N THR A 100 -27.37 -9.05 -16.07
CA THR A 100 -28.08 -7.89 -16.61
C THR A 100 -29.26 -7.54 -15.69
N GLY A 101 -29.14 -6.46 -14.91
CA GLY A 101 -30.24 -5.90 -14.11
C GLY A 101 -30.05 -5.83 -12.60
N LYS A 102 -29.00 -6.43 -12.01
CA LYS A 102 -28.68 -6.27 -10.58
C LYS A 102 -27.20 -5.97 -10.37
N VAL A 103 -26.89 -4.86 -9.72
CA VAL A 103 -25.53 -4.52 -9.27
C VAL A 103 -25.15 -5.46 -8.13
N ILE A 104 -24.54 -6.60 -8.44
CA ILE A 104 -23.94 -7.48 -7.43
C ILE A 104 -22.60 -6.85 -7.02
N ARG A 105 -22.51 -6.33 -5.79
CA ARG A 105 -21.22 -5.98 -5.18
C ARG A 105 -20.42 -7.28 -5.06
N ALA A 106 -19.41 -7.44 -5.92
CA ALA A 106 -18.65 -8.68 -5.99
C ALA A 106 -17.95 -8.98 -4.66
N ARG A 107 -18.34 -10.09 -4.04
CA ARG A 107 -17.79 -10.70 -2.81
C ARG A 107 -16.32 -11.17 -2.95
N ARG A 108 -15.61 -10.74 -4.00
CA ARG A 108 -14.31 -11.28 -4.46
C ARG A 108 -13.09 -10.55 -3.89
N ILE A 109 -13.30 -9.41 -3.24
CA ILE A 109 -12.19 -8.64 -2.64
C ILE A 109 -11.59 -9.39 -1.45
N GLU A 110 -12.44 -10.01 -0.62
CA GLU A 110 -12.02 -10.83 0.53
C GLU A 110 -11.14 -12.02 0.11
N GLU A 111 -11.45 -12.67 -1.02
CA GLU A 111 -10.62 -13.79 -1.52
C GLU A 111 -9.26 -13.31 -2.04
N LEU A 112 -9.19 -12.15 -2.68
CA LEU A 112 -7.92 -11.57 -3.13
C LEU A 112 -7.12 -11.02 -1.94
N GLU A 113 -7.79 -10.55 -0.89
CA GLU A 113 -7.16 -10.17 0.37
C GLU A 113 -6.62 -11.39 1.13
N ALA A 114 -7.34 -12.52 1.11
CA ALA A 114 -6.87 -13.78 1.66
C ALA A 114 -5.68 -14.33 0.86
N GLU A 115 -5.72 -14.26 -0.47
CA GLU A 115 -4.63 -14.69 -1.35
C GLU A 115 -3.39 -13.81 -1.18
N LEU A 116 -3.56 -12.48 -1.05
CA LEU A 116 -2.45 -11.58 -0.75
C LEU A 116 -1.90 -11.84 0.66
N SER A 117 -2.75 -11.97 1.68
CA SER A 117 -2.35 -12.30 3.05
C SER A 117 -1.56 -13.61 3.13
N ALA A 118 -1.99 -14.64 2.38
CA ALA A 118 -1.29 -15.92 2.29
C ALA A 118 0.08 -15.80 1.60
N LEU A 119 0.21 -14.92 0.59
CA LEU A 119 1.48 -14.65 -0.10
C LEU A 119 2.50 -13.84 0.72
N TYR A 120 2.04 -13.11 1.74
CA TYR A 120 2.89 -12.30 2.63
C TYR A 120 2.94 -12.83 4.08
N THR A 121 2.32 -13.98 4.35
CA THR A 121 2.61 -14.76 5.56
C THR A 121 3.87 -15.57 5.29
N GLU A 122 5.02 -14.97 5.54
CA GLU A 122 6.28 -15.71 5.66
C GLU A 122 6.11 -16.80 6.73
N PRO A 123 6.71 -18.00 6.58
CA PRO A 123 6.69 -19.00 7.62
C PRO A 123 7.34 -18.43 8.88
N THR A 124 6.53 -18.23 9.92
CA THR A 124 7.01 -18.08 11.30
C THR A 124 7.76 -19.35 11.68
N SER A 125 9.08 -19.36 11.44
CA SER A 125 10.06 -20.03 12.29
C SER A 125 11.46 -19.60 11.85
N VAL A 126 11.87 -18.41 12.29
CA VAL A 126 13.28 -18.26 12.65
C VAL A 126 13.40 -18.98 13.99
N ASP A 127 13.88 -20.22 13.94
CA ASP A 127 14.33 -20.93 15.12
C ASP A 127 15.45 -20.10 15.77
N LEU A 128 15.14 -19.48 16.92
CA LEU A 128 16.06 -18.69 17.73
C LEU A 128 16.99 -19.56 18.59
N SER A 129 17.21 -20.82 18.23
CA SER A 129 18.12 -21.73 18.95
C SER A 129 19.62 -21.47 18.70
N ASP A 130 19.98 -20.59 17.76
CA ASP A 130 21.38 -20.22 17.45
C ASP A 130 21.83 -18.85 18.00
N ALA A 131 21.17 -18.35 19.06
CA ALA A 131 21.48 -17.06 19.67
C ALA A 131 22.78 -17.02 20.52
N ASP A 132 23.57 -18.10 20.58
CA ASP A 132 24.72 -18.22 21.51
C ASP A 132 26.11 -18.14 20.87
N ARG A 133 26.25 -17.62 19.64
CA ARG A 133 27.57 -17.29 19.07
C ARG A 133 27.65 -15.88 18.51
N LEU A 134 27.57 -14.90 19.40
CA LEU A 134 28.17 -13.59 19.12
C LEU A 134 29.70 -13.70 19.27
N PRO A 135 30.50 -13.33 18.25
CA PRO A 135 31.93 -13.17 18.44
C PRO A 135 32.19 -11.97 19.36
N GLN A 136 33.00 -12.20 20.39
CA GLN A 136 33.39 -11.19 21.38
C GLN A 136 34.05 -9.96 20.70
N PRO A 137 33.80 -8.73 21.17
CA PRO A 137 34.38 -7.52 20.61
C PRO A 137 35.89 -7.51 20.86
N GLY A 138 36.67 -7.74 19.79
CA GLY A 138 38.15 -7.77 19.86
C GLY A 138 38.85 -8.47 18.69
N GLN A 139 38.12 -9.18 17.83
CA GLN A 139 38.71 -9.84 16.65
C GLN A 139 38.43 -9.06 15.36
N LEU A 140 39.22 -8.01 15.09
CA LEU A 140 39.36 -7.49 13.73
C LEU A 140 40.18 -8.49 12.91
N ARG A 141 39.53 -9.36 12.14
CA ARG A 141 40.19 -10.06 11.04
C ARG A 141 40.07 -9.20 9.79
N ALA A 142 41.21 -8.78 9.26
CA ALA A 142 41.33 -8.09 7.99
C ALA A 142 40.72 -8.96 6.87
N VAL A 143 39.65 -8.46 6.24
CA VAL A 143 39.09 -9.08 5.04
C VAL A 143 39.89 -8.56 3.85
N THR A 144 40.76 -9.39 3.32
CA THR A 144 41.48 -9.13 2.06
C THR A 144 40.55 -9.50 0.90
N TRP A 145 40.17 -8.54 0.07
CA TRP A 145 39.37 -8.78 -1.12
C TRP A 145 40.27 -9.31 -2.25
N HIS A 146 39.97 -10.51 -2.75
CA HIS A 146 40.59 -11.06 -3.96
C HIS A 146 39.64 -10.83 -5.14
N VAL A 147 40.05 -9.97 -6.08
CA VAL A 147 39.32 -9.70 -7.32
C VAL A 147 39.88 -10.63 -8.39
N PRO A 148 39.11 -11.59 -8.94
CA PRO A 148 39.59 -12.41 -10.03
C PRO A 148 39.60 -11.60 -11.34
N ARG A 149 40.68 -11.76 -12.11
CA ARG A 149 40.85 -11.23 -13.48
C ARG A 149 40.06 -12.03 -14.49
#